data_AF-A0A8J7Q4G8-F1
#
_entry.id   AF-A0A8J7Q4G8-F1
#
_cell.length_a   1.000
_cell.length_b   1.000
_cell.length_c   1.000
_cell.angle_alpha   90.00
_cell.angle_beta   90.00
_cell.angle_gamma   90.00
#
_symmetry.space_group_name_H-M   'P 1'
#
loop_
_entity.id
_entity.type
_entity.pdbx_description
1 polymer ?
#
loop_
_entity_poly.entity_id
_entity_poly.type
_entity_poly.pdbx_seq_one_letter_code
_entity_poly.pdbx_strand_id
1 'polypeptide(L)'
;AVQVRDGKAFVPEPAPGTRVEFVIAKDGNAQRYGVVLKVNGENTLDKERSPDARCRMYVLTRPQETVLVRGYQLGTDRVETFRVLSAPESKASEVNYGTDVGTITLTVFPEGKPAAPDLSEDAAEKSAIAKAELPAEPSDNFDALKAKLLQDANRGLIVEGKQVAGKVQVVKFTPAVTPVMTLTVIYYKK
;
A
#
# COMPACT_ATOMS: atom_id res chain seq x y z
N ALA A 1 -13.05 7.85 14.83
CA ALA A 1 -14.22 7.53 14.01
C ALA A 1 -13.89 7.84 12.55
N VAL A 2 -14.23 6.95 11.62
CA VAL A 2 -14.08 7.18 10.17
C VAL A 2 -15.10 8.24 9.75
N GLN A 3 -14.66 9.30 9.07
CA GLN A 3 -15.53 10.33 8.53
C GLN A 3 -15.60 10.19 7.02
N VAL A 4 -16.79 10.06 6.45
CA VAL A 4 -16.96 10.05 4.98
C VAL A 4 -17.37 11.45 4.54
N ARG A 5 -16.57 12.08 3.65
CA ARG A 5 -16.86 13.39 3.05
C ARG A 5 -16.44 13.36 1.59
N ASP A 6 -17.29 13.83 0.68
CA ASP A 6 -17.02 13.90 -0.76
C ASP A 6 -16.56 12.57 -1.40
N GLY A 7 -17.16 11.45 -0.96
CA GLY A 7 -16.80 10.10 -1.45
C GLY A 7 -15.46 9.58 -0.94
N LYS A 8 -14.79 10.29 -0.02
CA LYS A 8 -13.53 9.90 0.59
C LYS A 8 -13.73 9.57 2.07
N ALA A 9 -13.11 8.49 2.51
CA ALA A 9 -13.04 8.15 3.93
C ALA A 9 -11.83 8.84 4.56
N PHE A 10 -12.03 9.45 5.72
CA PHE A 10 -10.99 10.10 6.50
C PHE A 10 -10.88 9.42 7.84
N VAL A 11 -9.66 9.13 8.26
CA VAL A 11 -9.37 8.64 9.60
C VAL A 11 -8.45 9.62 10.33
N PRO A 12 -8.52 9.71 11.66
CA PRO A 12 -7.58 10.51 12.42
C PRO A 12 -6.15 10.07 12.13
N GLU A 13 -5.28 11.05 11.91
CA GLU A 13 -3.86 10.82 11.75
C GLU A 13 -3.30 10.21 13.05
N PRO A 14 -2.51 9.13 12.96
CA PRO A 14 -1.98 8.48 14.14
C PRO A 14 -0.90 9.37 14.81
N ALA A 15 -0.82 9.30 16.13
CA ALA A 15 0.23 9.97 16.89
C ALA A 15 1.53 9.13 16.86
N PRO A 16 2.70 9.77 16.99
CA PRO A 16 3.97 9.04 17.11
C PRO A 16 3.94 8.01 18.24
N GLY A 17 4.51 6.83 18.00
CA GLY A 17 4.50 5.71 18.95
C GLY A 17 3.19 4.91 18.98
N THR A 18 2.16 5.31 18.24
CA THR A 18 0.93 4.51 18.09
C THR A 18 1.22 3.26 17.26
N ARG A 19 0.77 2.10 17.74
CA ARG A 19 0.79 0.86 16.95
C ARG A 19 -0.32 0.92 15.90
N VAL A 20 0.06 0.82 14.63
CA VAL A 20 -0.87 0.75 13.51
C VAL A 20 -0.90 -0.66 12.95
N GLU A 21 -2.10 -1.19 12.73
CA GLU A 21 -2.34 -2.49 12.10
C GLU A 21 -3.59 -2.39 11.22
N PHE A 22 -3.62 -3.16 10.13
CA PHE A 22 -4.78 -3.29 9.27
C PHE A 22 -5.32 -4.71 9.34
N VAL A 23 -6.64 -4.84 9.38
CA VAL A 23 -7.32 -6.13 9.28
C VAL A 23 -8.12 -6.14 7.99
N ILE A 24 -7.77 -7.04 7.09
CA ILE A 24 -8.54 -7.31 5.87
C ILE A 24 -9.48 -8.46 6.20
N ALA A 25 -10.79 -8.22 6.16
CA ALA A 25 -11.80 -9.24 6.42
C ALA A 25 -12.54 -9.57 5.12
N LYS A 26 -12.59 -10.85 4.79
CA LYS A 26 -13.37 -11.37 3.65
C LYS A 26 -14.85 -11.50 4.04
N ASP A 27 -15.72 -11.28 3.06
CA ASP A 27 -17.15 -11.57 3.15
C ASP A 27 -17.47 -13.08 3.33
N GLY A 28 -18.75 -13.42 3.42
CA GLY A 28 -19.20 -14.81 3.50
C GLY A 28 -19.17 -15.57 2.15
N ASN A 29 -18.69 -14.97 1.07
CA ASN A 29 -18.74 -15.57 -0.27
C ASN A 29 -17.63 -16.63 -0.43
N ALA A 30 -17.92 -17.73 -1.13
CA ALA A 30 -16.93 -18.77 -1.48
C ALA A 30 -15.91 -18.33 -2.55
N GLN A 31 -16.19 -17.25 -3.28
CA GLN A 31 -15.29 -16.71 -4.30
C GLN A 31 -13.95 -16.23 -3.72
N ARG A 32 -12.84 -16.56 -4.38
CA ARG A 32 -11.50 -16.09 -4.00
C ARG A 32 -11.28 -14.65 -4.45
N TYR A 33 -10.59 -13.88 -3.61
CA TYR A 33 -10.24 -12.48 -3.90
C TYR A 33 -8.74 -12.26 -3.79
N GLY A 34 -8.20 -11.49 -4.74
CA GLY A 34 -6.88 -10.89 -4.66
C GLY A 34 -7.02 -9.47 -4.13
N VAL A 35 -6.27 -9.13 -3.10
CA VAL A 35 -6.35 -7.83 -2.43
C VAL A 35 -4.99 -7.15 -2.45
N VAL A 36 -4.95 -5.93 -2.95
CA VAL A 36 -3.80 -5.02 -2.87
C VAL A 36 -4.10 -4.00 -1.79
N LEU A 37 -3.21 -3.92 -0.80
CA LEU A 37 -3.27 -2.89 0.24
C LEU A 37 -2.02 -2.02 0.09
N LYS A 38 -2.23 -0.72 -0.14
CA LYS A 38 -1.17 0.27 -0.24
C LYS A 38 -1.24 1.26 0.90
N VAL A 39 -0.08 1.63 1.42
CA VAL A 39 0.09 2.73 2.37
C VAL A 39 1.07 3.71 1.74
N ASN A 40 0.67 4.98 1.63
CA ASN A 40 1.42 6.02 0.94
C ASN A 40 1.83 5.65 -0.50
N GLY A 41 0.99 4.90 -1.21
CA GLY A 41 1.25 4.43 -2.58
C GLY A 41 2.10 3.15 -2.67
N GLU A 42 2.65 2.66 -1.56
CA GLU A 42 3.49 1.46 -1.51
C GLU A 42 2.69 0.24 -1.08
N ASN A 43 2.79 -0.85 -1.85
CA ASN A 43 2.14 -2.12 -1.51
C ASN A 43 2.71 -2.66 -0.20
N THR A 44 1.84 -3.12 0.71
CA THR A 44 2.29 -3.74 1.95
C THR A 44 2.97 -5.10 1.72
N LEU A 45 2.92 -5.63 0.50
CA LEU A 45 3.79 -6.70 0.01
C LEU A 45 4.91 -6.09 -0.87
N ASP A 46 6.16 -6.31 -0.46
CA ASP A 46 7.38 -5.96 -1.19
C ASP A 46 7.55 -4.46 -1.55
N LYS A 47 6.75 -3.56 -0.96
CA LYS A 47 6.80 -2.09 -1.19
C LYS A 47 6.66 -1.70 -2.67
N GLU A 48 5.97 -2.52 -3.45
CA GLU A 48 5.77 -2.26 -4.88
C GLU A 48 4.96 -0.98 -5.11
N ARG A 49 5.41 -0.13 -6.04
CA ARG A 49 4.70 1.09 -6.48
C ARG A 49 4.00 0.94 -7.83
N SER A 50 4.08 -0.25 -8.44
CA SER A 50 3.45 -0.55 -9.73
C SER A 50 1.92 -0.40 -9.67
N PRO A 51 1.22 -0.32 -10.83
CA PRO A 51 -0.25 -0.34 -10.86
C PRO A 51 -0.81 -1.58 -10.16
N ASP A 52 -1.95 -1.43 -9.46
CA ASP A 52 -2.50 -2.46 -8.56
C ASP A 52 -2.66 -3.84 -9.22
N ALA A 53 -3.09 -3.89 -10.48
CA ALA A 53 -3.25 -5.14 -11.23
C ALA A 53 -1.94 -5.92 -11.45
N ARG A 54 -0.78 -5.29 -11.25
CA ARG A 54 0.56 -5.87 -11.40
C ARG A 54 1.27 -6.12 -10.07
N CYS A 55 0.72 -5.62 -8.98
CA CYS A 55 1.25 -5.84 -7.64
C CYS A 55 0.96 -7.26 -7.16
N ARG A 56 1.79 -7.74 -6.24
CA ARG A 56 1.48 -8.91 -5.41
C ARG A 56 0.24 -8.65 -4.57
N MET A 57 -0.55 -9.70 -4.39
CA MET A 57 -1.87 -9.63 -3.76
C MET A 57 -1.95 -10.58 -2.58
N TYR A 58 -2.63 -10.16 -1.52
CA TYR A 58 -3.15 -11.09 -0.52
C TYR A 58 -4.28 -11.89 -1.14
N VAL A 59 -4.21 -13.22 -1.03
CA VAL A 59 -5.23 -14.10 -1.61
C VAL A 59 -6.15 -14.61 -0.51
N LEU A 60 -7.35 -14.06 -0.46
CA LEU A 60 -8.38 -14.44 0.51
C LEU A 60 -9.21 -15.57 -0.09
N THR A 61 -9.21 -16.73 0.58
CA THR A 61 -9.78 -17.96 0.02
C THR A 61 -10.99 -18.43 0.80
N ARG A 62 -10.95 -18.38 2.14
CA ARG A 62 -12.04 -18.91 2.96
C ARG A 62 -13.09 -17.83 3.25
N PRO A 63 -14.39 -18.17 3.28
CA PRO A 63 -15.41 -17.26 3.80
C PRO A 63 -15.03 -16.75 5.19
N GLN A 64 -15.24 -15.46 5.45
CA GLN A 64 -14.93 -14.79 6.72
C GLN A 64 -13.44 -14.85 7.15
N GLU A 65 -12.54 -15.17 6.23
CA GLU A 65 -11.11 -15.14 6.49
C GLU A 65 -10.63 -13.72 6.80
N THR A 66 -9.75 -13.61 7.80
CA THR A 66 -9.12 -12.35 8.20
C THR A 66 -7.62 -12.42 8.03
N VAL A 67 -7.03 -11.39 7.43
CA VAL A 67 -5.58 -11.22 7.34
C VAL A 67 -5.18 -9.98 8.13
N LEU A 68 -4.26 -10.17 9.08
CA LEU A 68 -3.69 -9.08 9.87
C LEU A 68 -2.39 -8.60 9.22
N VAL A 69 -2.35 -7.32 8.84
CA VAL A 69 -1.20 -6.67 8.23
C VAL A 69 -0.61 -5.68 9.23
N ARG A 70 0.58 -6.00 9.74
CA ARG A 70 1.28 -5.22 10.79
C ARG A 70 2.39 -4.32 10.27
N GLY A 71 2.68 -4.40 8.97
CA GLY A 71 3.83 -3.76 8.35
C GLY A 71 3.97 -4.14 6.89
N TYR A 72 5.11 -3.79 6.31
CA TYR A 72 5.52 -4.21 4.97
C TYR A 72 6.15 -5.61 5.04
N GLN A 73 5.50 -6.60 4.44
CA GLN A 73 6.07 -7.93 4.24
C GLN A 73 7.06 -7.87 3.09
N LEU A 74 8.30 -8.28 3.33
CA LEU A 74 9.35 -8.35 2.34
C LEU A 74 9.70 -9.82 2.12
N GLY A 75 9.49 -10.33 0.92
CA GLY A 75 9.62 -11.75 0.63
C GLY A 75 8.66 -12.61 1.47
N THR A 76 9.10 -13.82 1.83
CA THR A 76 8.24 -14.81 2.50
C THR A 76 8.47 -14.93 4.01
N ASP A 77 9.47 -14.25 4.56
CA ASP A 77 9.98 -14.48 5.92
C ASP A 77 10.26 -13.20 6.74
N ARG A 78 10.17 -12.01 6.14
CA ARG A 78 10.51 -10.74 6.79
C ARG A 78 9.36 -9.74 6.79
N VAL A 79 9.17 -9.04 7.91
CA VAL A 79 8.19 -7.95 8.05
C VAL A 79 8.88 -6.72 8.64
N GLU A 80 8.64 -5.57 8.03
CA GLU A 80 8.96 -4.25 8.58
C GLU A 80 7.69 -3.65 9.21
N THR A 81 7.58 -3.69 10.54
CA THR A 81 6.38 -3.22 11.25
C THR A 81 6.08 -1.76 10.95
N PHE A 82 4.83 -1.33 10.92
CA PHE A 82 4.52 0.09 10.75
C PHE A 82 5.06 0.94 11.91
N ARG A 83 5.68 2.07 11.56
CA ARG A 83 6.10 3.13 12.48
C ARG A 83 5.42 4.42 12.07
N VAL A 84 4.92 5.17 13.04
CA VAL A 84 4.40 6.51 12.82
C VAL A 84 5.51 7.51 13.06
N LEU A 85 5.85 8.29 12.03
CA LEU A 85 6.79 9.39 12.11
C LEU A 85 6.24 10.52 12.99
N SER A 86 7.13 11.32 13.56
CA SER A 86 6.76 12.63 14.10
C SER A 86 6.36 13.60 12.98
N ALA A 87 5.63 14.66 13.30
CA ALA A 87 5.28 15.71 12.33
C ALA A 87 6.47 16.25 11.52
N PRO A 88 7.64 16.60 12.12
CA PRO A 88 8.79 17.07 11.35
C PRO A 88 9.40 15.97 10.46
N GLU A 89 9.51 14.73 10.94
CA GLU A 89 9.98 13.60 10.12
C GLU A 89 9.00 13.33 8.96
N SER A 90 7.70 13.46 9.21
CA SER A 90 6.64 13.28 8.23
C SER A 90 6.77 14.30 7.11
N LYS A 91 6.92 15.58 7.45
CA LYS A 91 7.06 16.66 6.47
C LYS A 91 8.29 16.51 5.60
N ALA A 92 9.41 16.10 6.18
CA ALA A 92 10.62 15.78 5.42
C ALA A 92 10.43 14.58 4.48
N SER A 93 9.55 13.65 4.83
CA SER A 93 9.29 12.43 4.06
C SER A 93 8.19 12.57 3.01
N GLU A 94 7.39 13.65 3.03
CA GLU A 94 6.29 13.86 2.07
C GLU A 94 6.75 13.78 0.62
N VAL A 95 7.94 14.31 0.33
CA VAL A 95 8.54 14.33 -1.01
C VAL A 95 8.75 12.93 -1.59
N ASN A 96 8.93 11.91 -0.74
CA ASN A 96 9.18 10.53 -1.17
C ASN A 96 7.91 9.83 -1.69
N TYR A 97 6.73 10.36 -1.36
CA TYR A 97 5.44 9.75 -1.63
C TYR A 97 4.56 10.59 -2.57
N GLY A 98 4.91 11.86 -2.79
CA GLY A 98 4.28 12.71 -3.80
C GLY A 98 2.77 12.89 -3.59
N THR A 99 1.97 12.40 -4.54
CA THR A 99 0.50 12.48 -4.49
C THR A 99 -0.14 11.46 -3.55
N ASP A 100 0.56 10.36 -3.29
CA ASP A 100 0.02 9.24 -2.51
C ASP A 100 0.28 9.39 -1.01
N VAL A 101 1.02 10.41 -0.61
CA VAL A 101 1.30 10.72 0.79
C VAL A 101 0.01 10.76 1.61
N GLY A 102 -0.03 10.01 2.71
CA GLY A 102 -1.18 10.02 3.60
C GLY A 102 -2.38 9.21 3.15
N THR A 103 -2.21 8.36 2.14
CA THR A 103 -3.28 7.52 1.61
C THR A 103 -3.13 6.08 2.07
N ILE A 104 -4.27 5.44 2.31
CA ILE A 104 -4.40 4.00 2.42
C ILE A 104 -5.35 3.58 1.31
N THR A 105 -4.87 2.79 0.36
CA THR A 105 -5.67 2.33 -0.78
C THR A 105 -5.83 0.83 -0.72
N LEU A 106 -7.08 0.36 -0.83
CA LEU A 106 -7.44 -1.04 -0.88
C LEU A 106 -8.14 -1.31 -2.21
N THR A 107 -7.55 -2.20 -3.02
CA THR A 107 -8.14 -2.62 -4.30
C THR A 107 -8.35 -4.13 -4.28
N VAL A 108 -9.54 -4.57 -4.66
CA VAL A 108 -9.95 -5.98 -4.61
C VAL A 108 -10.32 -6.46 -6.00
N PHE A 109 -9.68 -7.56 -6.41
CA PHE A 109 -9.90 -8.26 -7.66
C PHE A 109 -10.57 -9.60 -7.40
N PRO A 110 -11.66 -9.94 -8.10
CA PRO A 110 -12.17 -11.30 -8.11
C PRO A 110 -11.18 -12.22 -8.83
N GLU A 111 -11.17 -13.52 -8.50
CA GLU A 111 -10.45 -14.48 -9.33
C GLU A 111 -11.04 -14.50 -10.75
N GLY A 112 -10.19 -14.24 -11.74
CA GLY A 112 -10.54 -14.26 -13.14
C GLY A 112 -10.35 -15.64 -13.77
N LYS A 113 -10.84 -15.79 -15.00
CA LYS A 113 -10.43 -16.92 -15.83
C LYS A 113 -8.99 -16.67 -16.31
N PRO A 114 -8.10 -17.67 -16.28
CA PRO A 114 -6.79 -17.52 -16.88
C PRO A 114 -6.95 -17.08 -18.34
N ALA A 115 -6.29 -15.98 -18.72
CA ALA A 115 -6.22 -15.59 -20.11
C ALA A 115 -5.59 -16.75 -20.88
N ALA A 116 -6.24 -17.20 -21.96
CA ALA A 116 -5.59 -18.10 -22.90
C ALA A 116 -4.31 -17.40 -23.38
N PRO A 117 -3.16 -18.09 -23.43
CA PRO A 117 -1.93 -17.48 -23.89
C PRO A 117 -2.12 -17.01 -25.33
N ASP A 118 -2.06 -15.70 -25.54
CA ASP A 118 -1.97 -15.11 -26.87
C ASP A 118 -0.52 -15.29 -27.34
N LEU A 119 -0.31 -16.18 -28.32
CA LEU A 119 1.01 -16.57 -28.85
C LEU A 119 1.51 -15.61 -29.94
N SER A 120 0.90 -14.43 -30.10
CA SER A 120 1.33 -13.44 -31.10
C SER A 120 2.59 -12.68 -30.66
N GLU A 121 3.51 -12.45 -31.60
CA GLU A 121 4.79 -11.73 -31.37
C GLU A 121 4.56 -10.30 -30.86
N ASP A 122 3.47 -9.65 -31.26
CA ASP A 122 3.07 -8.30 -30.82
C ASP A 122 2.71 -8.22 -29.31
N ALA A 123 2.26 -9.32 -28.70
CA ALA A 123 1.94 -9.36 -27.27
C ALA A 123 3.21 -9.44 -26.40
N ALA A 124 4.28 -10.05 -26.92
CA ALA A 124 5.56 -10.16 -26.24
C ALA A 124 6.27 -8.80 -26.12
N GLU A 125 6.24 -7.98 -27.17
CA GLU A 125 6.85 -6.64 -27.20
C GLU A 125 6.14 -5.66 -26.26
N LYS A 126 4.79 -5.68 -26.19
CA LYS A 126 4.03 -4.85 -25.23
C LYS A 126 4.29 -5.22 -23.77
N SER A 127 4.61 -6.49 -23.48
CA SER A 127 4.98 -6.94 -22.13
C SER A 127 6.38 -6.47 -21.71
N ALA A 128 7.29 -6.30 -22.68
CA ALA A 128 8.66 -5.84 -22.45
C ALA A 128 8.72 -4.31 -22.23
N ILE A 129 7.98 -3.52 -23.01
CA ILE A 129 7.96 -2.05 -22.90
C ILE A 129 7.30 -1.60 -21.59
N ALA A 130 6.36 -2.37 -21.05
CA ALA A 130 5.70 -2.06 -19.79
C ALA A 130 6.53 -2.39 -18.52
N LYS A 131 7.79 -2.82 -18.68
CA LYS A 131 8.74 -3.17 -17.60
C LYS A 131 9.94 -2.22 -17.49
N ALA A 132 9.99 -1.12 -18.23
CA ALA A 132 11.09 -0.16 -18.15
C ALA A 132 10.82 0.93 -17.09
N GLU A 133 11.64 0.98 -16.04
CA GLU A 133 11.67 2.04 -15.02
C GLU A 133 12.63 3.18 -15.43
N LEU A 134 12.31 4.42 -15.03
CA LEU A 134 13.14 5.61 -15.20
C LEU A 134 13.81 5.99 -13.86
N PRO A 135 15.08 6.47 -13.85
CA PRO A 135 15.75 6.89 -12.62
C PRO A 135 15.51 8.39 -12.30
N ALA A 136 15.57 8.77 -11.02
CA ALA A 136 15.58 10.17 -10.60
C ALA A 136 16.69 10.43 -9.56
N GLU A 137 17.52 11.45 -9.81
CA GLU A 137 18.60 11.92 -8.95
C GLU A 137 18.11 12.92 -7.88
N PRO A 138 18.86 13.14 -6.76
CA PRO A 138 18.43 13.95 -5.62
C PRO A 138 19.01 15.40 -5.59
N SER A 139 18.40 16.29 -4.80
CA SER A 139 18.89 17.65 -4.52
C SER A 139 18.85 18.03 -3.03
N ASP A 140 19.89 18.71 -2.56
CA ASP A 140 20.12 19.18 -1.17
C ASP A 140 19.68 20.64 -0.94
N ASN A 141 19.09 20.94 0.23
CA ASN A 141 19.70 21.83 1.23
C ASN A 141 18.81 22.08 2.47
N PHE A 142 19.47 22.08 3.62
CA PHE A 142 18.94 21.74 4.96
C PHE A 142 18.58 22.95 5.84
N ASP A 143 19.13 24.14 5.58
CA ASP A 143 19.16 25.22 6.59
C ASP A 143 17.99 26.21 6.57
N ALA A 144 17.08 26.12 5.60
CA ALA A 144 15.94 27.05 5.53
C ALA A 144 14.67 26.57 6.27
N LEU A 145 14.62 25.30 6.71
CA LEU A 145 13.37 24.67 7.18
C LEU A 145 13.16 24.69 8.70
N LYS A 146 14.19 25.03 9.48
CA LYS A 146 14.24 24.79 10.93
C LYS A 146 13.41 25.74 11.79
N ALA A 147 13.09 26.95 11.31
CA ALA A 147 12.53 28.00 12.16
C ALA A 147 10.98 28.03 12.25
N LYS A 148 10.25 27.21 11.49
CA LYS A 148 8.77 27.31 11.38
C LYS A 148 7.98 26.12 11.97
N LEU A 149 8.67 25.07 12.45
CA LEU A 149 8.08 23.76 12.80
C LEU A 149 7.62 23.59 14.26
N LEU A 150 7.67 24.63 15.09
CA LEU A 150 7.49 24.51 16.55
C LEU A 150 6.03 24.52 17.05
N GLN A 151 5.01 24.41 16.20
CA GLN A 151 3.60 24.43 16.65
C GLN A 151 2.71 23.22 16.28
N ASP A 152 3.10 22.35 15.33
CA ASP A 152 2.23 21.26 14.82
C ASP A 152 2.58 19.84 15.32
N ALA A 153 3.33 19.73 16.42
CA ALA A 153 4.14 18.56 16.80
C ALA A 153 3.45 17.22 17.17
N ASN A 154 2.16 16.98 16.86
CA ASN A 154 1.42 15.86 17.47
C ASN A 154 0.87 14.77 16.51
N ARG A 155 1.23 14.72 15.21
CA ARG A 155 0.70 13.72 14.25
C ARG A 155 1.72 13.36 13.16
N GLY A 156 1.64 12.16 12.55
CA GLY A 156 2.51 11.88 11.40
C GLY A 156 2.20 10.68 10.49
N LEU A 157 3.08 10.51 9.49
CA LEU A 157 3.03 9.52 8.41
C LEU A 157 3.39 8.12 8.88
N ILE A 158 2.74 7.11 8.29
CA ILE A 158 3.04 5.69 8.51
C ILE A 158 4.16 5.26 7.57
N VAL A 159 5.25 4.72 8.11
CA VAL A 159 6.43 4.26 7.36
C VAL A 159 6.93 2.90 7.89
N GLU A 160 8.01 2.36 7.33
CA GLU A 160 8.69 1.19 7.92
C GLU A 160 9.27 1.47 9.31
N GLY A 161 9.19 0.44 10.14
CA GLY A 161 9.71 0.39 11.48
C GLY A 161 10.66 -0.79 11.65
N LYS A 162 10.57 -1.45 12.80
CA LYS A 162 11.49 -2.55 13.13
C LYS A 162 11.24 -3.76 12.24
N GLN A 163 12.33 -4.44 11.88
CA GLN A 163 12.26 -5.73 11.21
C GLN A 163 11.97 -6.86 12.21
N VAL A 164 11.04 -7.73 11.85
CA VAL A 164 10.66 -8.94 12.59
C VAL A 164 10.49 -10.12 11.62
N ALA A 165 10.60 -11.34 12.14
CA ALA A 165 10.30 -12.54 11.35
C ALA A 165 8.79 -12.64 11.09
N GLY A 166 8.41 -12.98 9.86
CA GLY A 166 7.01 -13.15 9.47
C GLY A 166 6.87 -14.08 8.27
N LYS A 167 6.15 -15.18 8.44
CA LYS A 167 6.02 -16.23 7.42
C LYS A 167 4.71 -16.09 6.64
N VAL A 168 4.80 -16.03 5.31
CA VAL A 168 3.62 -16.03 4.42
C VAL A 168 3.65 -17.22 3.46
N GLN A 169 2.47 -17.69 3.06
CA GLN A 169 2.32 -18.72 2.04
C GLN A 169 2.04 -18.06 0.69
N VAL A 170 2.79 -18.48 -0.34
CA VAL A 170 2.56 -18.03 -1.72
C VAL A 170 1.64 -19.02 -2.41
N VAL A 171 0.55 -18.52 -2.98
CA VAL A 171 -0.43 -19.34 -3.71
C VAL A 171 -0.61 -18.81 -5.12
N LYS A 172 -0.97 -19.69 -6.06
CA LYS A 172 -1.33 -19.28 -7.41
C LYS A 172 -2.71 -18.61 -7.40
N PHE A 173 -2.79 -17.47 -8.08
CA PHE A 173 -4.02 -16.70 -8.24
C PHE A 173 -3.93 -15.92 -9.55
N THR A 174 -5.05 -15.80 -10.26
CA THR A 174 -5.14 -14.97 -11.46
C THR A 174 -6.23 -13.92 -11.26
N PRO A 175 -5.88 -12.64 -11.07
CA PRO A 175 -6.88 -11.59 -10.89
C PRO A 175 -7.68 -11.38 -12.18
N ALA A 176 -8.96 -11.06 -12.05
CA ALA A 176 -9.72 -10.49 -13.14
C ALA A 176 -9.17 -9.10 -13.51
N VAL A 177 -9.41 -8.68 -14.75
CA VAL A 177 -8.93 -7.38 -15.26
C VAL A 177 -9.60 -6.20 -14.54
N THR A 178 -10.86 -6.36 -14.12
CA THR A 178 -11.64 -5.31 -13.47
C THR A 178 -11.73 -5.57 -11.96
N PRO A 179 -11.34 -4.60 -11.11
CA PRO A 179 -11.55 -4.71 -9.67
C PRO A 179 -13.05 -4.65 -9.34
N VAL A 180 -13.45 -5.37 -8.30
CA VAL A 180 -14.82 -5.33 -7.75
C VAL A 180 -14.99 -4.25 -6.68
N MET A 181 -13.87 -3.76 -6.13
CA MET A 181 -13.87 -2.71 -5.13
C MET A 181 -12.54 -1.95 -5.17
N THR A 182 -12.63 -0.63 -5.03
CA THR A 182 -11.51 0.24 -4.71
C THR A 182 -11.95 1.21 -3.61
N LEU A 183 -11.16 1.29 -2.55
CA LEU A 183 -11.39 2.18 -1.42
C LEU A 183 -10.11 2.97 -1.14
N THR A 184 -10.23 4.29 -1.06
CA THR A 184 -9.12 5.16 -0.63
C THR A 184 -9.52 5.88 0.65
N VAL A 185 -8.68 5.75 1.67
CA VAL A 185 -8.78 6.43 2.95
C VAL A 185 -7.65 7.43 3.06
N ILE A 186 -7.95 8.67 3.44
CA ILE A 186 -6.95 9.71 3.70
C ILE A 186 -6.79 9.82 5.22
N TYR A 187 -5.58 9.62 5.72
CA TYR A 187 -5.27 9.71 7.15
C TYR A 187 -4.36 10.89 7.50
N TYR A 188 -3.65 11.44 6.53
CA TYR A 188 -2.76 12.58 6.70
C TYR A 188 -3.33 13.79 5.96
N LYS A 189 -3.30 14.97 6.60
CA LYS A 189 -3.66 16.23 5.96
C LYS A 189 -2.38 17.04 5.72
N LYS A 190 -2.16 17.41 4.46
CA LYS A 190 -1.13 18.38 4.07
C LYS A 190 -1.39 19.75 4.70
#